data_AF-A0A661USV3-F1
#
_entry.id   AF-A0A661USV3-F1
#
_cell.length_a   1.000
_cell.length_b   1.000
_cell.length_c   1.000
_cell.angle_alpha   90.00
_cell.angle_beta   90.00
_cell.angle_gamma   90.00
#
_symmetry.space_group_name_H-M   'P 1'
#
loop_
_entity.id
_entity.type
_entity.pdbx_description
1 polymer ?
#
loop_
_entity_poly.entity_id
_entity_poly.type
_entity_poly.pdbx_seq_one_letter_code
_entity_poly.pdbx_strand_id
1 'polypeptide(L)'
;MSNKLRNNFVKIFLLLVMLNVALTLKAFEPEADDFENTFQYNLYQSWLKKGDFKTNFPAGFGNKKIVKSFTDKNGRSVQVEYDWINRKITDQRESLPVIFFVEDFSKIKPFLNFLEGFIYRLNTVDYNFLQEYCDLEKIQIEFNGYTGAEALNLLWESSRTKRTEIKPLELEVKDNILTFYLPIKSGKTIKFEFPVEYDIAKALQSIRRKEEEKSIPIIEDKRDDIVEKKIIPDYQIPVRKRTPEPDIELLPEISSLTLSDYVKSYYALRQSKELLHNKISDPVDFLLAEFPQREIREEGDIISILAPKYLDDFSCEINVNLVQDNDGINFTPALNYELNDKTVKIGNNEEIVMNALNYDEIEAIAPFIVQLVYEHRAIGSKLLNFLVIHDDIPTTLIMRNGERKVFELNSYANLLLMLGNYWQSHNVYFKIQEVTKKNGNIELQTYLIAYDKDETAADMAEIMFHLDEEFKIDMIMMVLHQGNDRIDN
;
A
#
# COMPACT_ATOMS: atom_id res chain seq x y z
N MET A 1 33.33 -13.28 -33.92
CA MET A 1 31.92 -13.39 -34.41
C MET A 1 31.53 -12.08 -35.06
N SER A 2 30.99 -12.10 -36.29
CA SER A 2 30.57 -10.89 -37.01
C SER A 2 29.46 -10.15 -36.25
N ASN A 3 29.52 -8.81 -36.18
CA ASN A 3 28.49 -7.95 -35.55
C ASN A 3 27.07 -8.26 -36.04
N LYS A 4 26.92 -8.82 -37.24
CA LYS A 4 25.64 -9.24 -37.83
C LYS A 4 25.04 -10.47 -37.13
N LEU A 5 25.88 -11.43 -36.72
CA LEU A 5 25.47 -12.63 -35.99
C LEU A 5 25.03 -12.29 -34.56
N ARG A 6 25.76 -11.39 -33.88
CA ARG A 6 25.41 -10.90 -32.54
C ARG A 6 24.07 -10.15 -32.53
N ASN A 7 23.82 -9.33 -33.55
CA ASN A 7 22.57 -8.55 -33.65
C ASN A 7 21.35 -9.44 -33.96
N ASN A 8 21.52 -10.49 -34.76
CA ASN A 8 20.46 -11.48 -35.00
C ASN A 8 20.16 -12.33 -33.76
N PHE A 9 21.18 -12.68 -32.97
CA PHE A 9 21.00 -13.42 -31.72
C PHE A 9 20.20 -12.61 -30.69
N VAL A 10 20.50 -11.31 -30.53
CA VAL A 10 19.75 -10.41 -29.64
C VAL A 10 18.28 -10.29 -30.06
N LYS A 11 18.00 -10.18 -31.36
CA LYS A 11 16.62 -10.12 -31.87
C LYS A 11 15.84 -11.41 -31.63
N ILE A 12 16.46 -12.57 -31.86
CA ILE A 12 15.84 -13.89 -31.58
C ILE A 12 15.60 -14.06 -30.09
N PHE A 13 16.55 -13.64 -29.25
CA PHE A 13 16.43 -13.68 -27.80
C PHE A 13 15.28 -12.79 -27.31
N LEU A 14 15.18 -11.55 -27.79
CA LEU A 14 14.04 -10.65 -27.48
C LEU A 14 12.71 -11.24 -27.93
N LEU A 15 12.65 -11.87 -29.12
CA LEU A 15 11.45 -12.54 -29.60
C LEU A 15 11.04 -13.71 -28.69
N LEU A 16 12.00 -14.51 -28.23
CA LEU A 16 11.77 -15.62 -27.31
C LEU A 16 11.33 -15.14 -25.93
N VAL A 17 11.89 -14.05 -25.43
CA VAL A 17 11.46 -13.40 -24.18
C VAL A 17 10.02 -12.90 -24.32
N MET A 18 9.71 -12.17 -25.38
CA MET A 18 8.34 -11.69 -25.62
C MET A 18 7.34 -12.83 -25.82
N LEU A 19 7.74 -13.93 -26.46
CA LEU A 19 6.89 -15.11 -26.60
C LEU A 19 6.64 -15.80 -25.26
N ASN A 20 7.66 -15.93 -24.41
CA ASN A 20 7.50 -16.48 -23.06
C ASN A 20 6.62 -15.59 -22.17
N VAL A 21 6.79 -14.26 -22.25
CA VAL A 21 5.92 -13.30 -21.56
C VAL A 21 4.47 -13.42 -22.07
N ALA A 22 4.26 -13.51 -23.39
CA ALA A 22 2.92 -13.69 -23.95
C ALA A 22 2.26 -15.03 -23.55
N LEU A 23 3.04 -16.11 -23.43
CA LEU A 23 2.55 -17.43 -23.02
C LEU A 23 2.22 -17.48 -21.52
N THR A 24 3.06 -16.87 -20.67
CA THR A 24 2.81 -16.74 -19.22
C THR A 24 1.59 -15.84 -18.93
N LEU A 25 1.40 -14.76 -19.69
CA LEU A 25 0.23 -13.88 -19.59
C LEU A 25 -1.10 -14.58 -19.95
N LYS A 26 -1.06 -15.61 -20.80
CA LYS A 26 -2.25 -16.38 -21.19
C LYS A 26 -2.69 -17.39 -20.12
N ALA A 27 -1.82 -17.68 -19.14
CA ALA A 27 -1.98 -18.74 -18.15
C ALA A 27 -1.74 -18.25 -16.72
N PHE A 28 -2.07 -17.00 -16.40
CA PHE A 28 -1.94 -16.50 -15.03
C PHE A 28 -2.81 -17.34 -14.08
N GLU A 29 -2.21 -18.32 -13.42
CA GLU A 29 -2.78 -19.17 -12.39
C GLU A 29 -2.02 -18.86 -11.10
N PRO A 30 -2.61 -18.06 -10.19
CA PRO A 30 -1.96 -17.70 -8.95
C PRO A 30 -1.42 -18.91 -8.19
N GLU A 31 -0.11 -18.93 -7.97
CA GLU A 31 0.60 -19.89 -7.12
C GLU A 31 0.71 -19.34 -5.70
N ALA A 32 1.14 -20.16 -4.73
CA ALA A 32 1.28 -19.73 -3.33
C ALA A 32 2.16 -18.48 -3.19
N ASP A 33 3.21 -18.40 -3.99
CA ASP A 33 4.16 -17.28 -4.02
C ASP A 33 3.58 -16.02 -4.67
N ASP A 34 2.39 -16.07 -5.27
CA ASP A 34 1.71 -14.87 -5.77
C ASP A 34 0.87 -14.19 -4.68
N PHE A 35 0.72 -14.77 -3.49
CA PHE A 35 -0.08 -14.21 -2.40
C PHE A 35 0.79 -13.60 -1.30
N GLU A 36 0.24 -12.59 -0.61
CA GLU A 36 0.90 -11.94 0.52
C GLU A 36 1.16 -12.91 1.68
N ASN A 37 0.24 -13.84 1.91
CA ASN A 37 0.36 -14.83 2.98
C ASN A 37 -0.41 -16.12 2.66
N THR A 38 -0.14 -17.16 3.45
CA THR A 38 -0.75 -18.48 3.31
C THR A 38 -2.27 -18.45 3.48
N PHE A 39 -2.80 -17.52 4.30
CA PHE A 39 -4.24 -17.37 4.48
C PHE A 39 -4.92 -16.98 3.16
N GLN A 40 -4.38 -15.98 2.45
CA GLN A 40 -4.91 -15.51 1.17
C GLN A 40 -4.83 -16.59 0.08
N TYR A 41 -3.74 -17.36 0.04
CA TYR A 41 -3.62 -18.51 -0.86
C TYR A 41 -4.64 -19.61 -0.55
N ASN A 42 -4.82 -19.94 0.73
CA ASN A 42 -5.79 -20.95 1.16
C ASN A 42 -7.23 -20.51 0.87
N LEU A 43 -7.52 -19.21 1.02
CA LEU A 43 -8.79 -18.59 0.65
C LEU A 43 -9.07 -18.80 -0.86
N TYR A 44 -8.09 -18.49 -1.71
CA TYR A 44 -8.17 -18.73 -3.16
C TYR A 44 -8.41 -20.21 -3.52
N GLN A 45 -7.63 -21.13 -2.94
CA GLN A 45 -7.79 -22.57 -3.17
C GLN A 45 -9.16 -23.08 -2.71
N SER A 46 -9.64 -22.58 -1.58
CA SER A 46 -10.96 -22.91 -1.03
C SER A 46 -12.08 -22.43 -1.95
N TRP A 47 -11.96 -21.23 -2.50
CA TRP A 47 -12.91 -20.67 -3.48
C TRP A 47 -12.93 -21.47 -4.79
N LEU A 48 -11.75 -21.76 -5.37
CA LEU A 48 -11.63 -22.58 -6.58
C LEU A 48 -12.31 -23.94 -6.42
N LYS A 49 -12.07 -24.60 -5.28
CA LYS A 49 -12.62 -25.92 -4.97
C LYS A 49 -14.14 -25.92 -4.89
N LYS A 50 -14.77 -24.86 -4.36
CA LYS A 50 -16.24 -24.77 -4.29
C LYS A 50 -16.88 -24.43 -5.63
N GLY A 51 -16.20 -23.61 -6.43
CA GLY A 51 -16.69 -23.15 -7.73
C GLY A 51 -16.56 -24.15 -8.87
N ASP A 52 -15.65 -25.14 -8.75
CA ASP A 52 -15.33 -26.10 -9.82
C ASP A 52 -15.00 -25.36 -11.14
N PHE A 53 -14.15 -24.33 -11.02
CA PHE A 53 -13.85 -23.41 -12.10
C PHE A 53 -12.81 -23.97 -13.08
N LYS A 54 -12.99 -23.67 -14.37
CA LYS A 54 -11.98 -23.89 -15.40
C LYS A 54 -11.35 -22.55 -15.79
N THR A 55 -10.03 -22.54 -15.97
CA THR A 55 -9.24 -21.38 -16.42
C THR A 55 -9.32 -21.28 -17.94
N ASN A 56 -10.15 -20.36 -18.45
CA ASN A 56 -10.46 -20.29 -19.88
C ASN A 56 -10.10 -18.95 -20.55
N PHE A 57 -9.67 -17.93 -19.79
CA PHE A 57 -9.46 -16.58 -20.31
C PHE A 57 -8.17 -15.93 -19.79
N PRO A 58 -7.48 -15.11 -20.61
CA PRO A 58 -6.33 -14.34 -20.17
C PRO A 58 -6.74 -13.34 -19.08
N ALA A 59 -5.87 -13.13 -18.09
CA ALA A 59 -6.10 -12.12 -17.06
C ALA A 59 -5.86 -10.71 -17.60
N GLY A 60 -6.70 -9.75 -17.21
CA GLY A 60 -6.47 -8.33 -17.41
C GLY A 60 -5.62 -7.79 -16.26
N PHE A 61 -4.50 -7.15 -16.57
CA PHE A 61 -3.59 -6.58 -15.59
C PHE A 61 -3.72 -5.07 -15.54
N GLY A 62 -3.81 -4.51 -14.34
CA GLY A 62 -3.64 -3.09 -14.06
C GLY A 62 -2.69 -2.89 -12.88
N ASN A 63 -2.19 -1.66 -12.70
CA ASN A 63 -1.14 -1.37 -11.72
C ASN A 63 -1.48 -1.76 -10.27
N LYS A 64 -2.76 -1.82 -9.91
CA LYS A 64 -3.26 -2.13 -8.56
C LYS A 64 -4.16 -3.36 -8.48
N LYS A 65 -4.47 -3.98 -9.63
CA LYS A 65 -5.42 -5.10 -9.66
C LYS A 65 -5.21 -6.02 -10.83
N ILE A 66 -5.48 -7.31 -10.59
CA ILE A 66 -5.60 -8.31 -11.63
C ILE A 66 -7.07 -8.69 -11.73
N VAL A 67 -7.61 -8.67 -12.93
CA VAL A 67 -8.99 -9.06 -13.20
C VAL A 67 -8.97 -10.36 -13.98
N LYS A 68 -9.55 -11.42 -13.42
CA LYS A 68 -9.60 -12.73 -14.05
C LYS A 68 -11.03 -13.22 -14.20
N SER A 69 -11.35 -13.73 -15.38
CA SER A 69 -12.64 -14.34 -15.66
C SER A 69 -12.54 -15.86 -15.62
N PHE A 70 -13.37 -16.48 -14.80
CA PHE A 70 -13.53 -17.92 -14.67
C PHE A 70 -14.82 -18.37 -15.33
N THR A 71 -14.85 -19.62 -15.78
CA THR A 71 -16.10 -20.25 -16.22
C THR A 71 -16.45 -21.38 -15.27
N ASP A 72 -17.66 -21.33 -14.70
CA ASP A 72 -18.17 -22.44 -13.89
C ASP A 72 -18.60 -23.62 -14.77
N LYS A 73 -18.92 -24.76 -14.14
CA LYS A 73 -19.41 -25.96 -14.85
C LYS A 73 -20.68 -25.76 -15.68
N ASN A 74 -21.43 -24.68 -15.45
CA ASN A 74 -22.66 -24.35 -16.19
C ASN A 74 -22.40 -23.34 -17.33
N GLY A 75 -21.14 -23.02 -17.63
CA GLY A 75 -20.77 -22.12 -18.71
C GLY A 75 -20.89 -20.63 -18.36
N ARG A 76 -21.05 -20.27 -17.09
CA ARG A 76 -21.21 -18.88 -16.67
C ARG A 76 -19.89 -18.23 -16.36
N SER A 77 -19.76 -16.97 -16.75
CA SER A 77 -18.59 -16.17 -16.43
C SER A 77 -18.69 -15.61 -15.01
N VAL A 78 -17.65 -15.81 -14.22
CA VAL A 78 -17.45 -15.20 -12.91
C VAL A 78 -16.17 -14.37 -12.98
N GLN A 79 -16.26 -13.09 -12.66
CA GLN A 79 -15.12 -12.19 -12.66
C GLN A 79 -14.61 -12.02 -11.23
N VAL A 80 -13.31 -12.19 -11.05
CA VAL A 80 -12.62 -11.99 -9.78
C VAL A 80 -11.64 -10.85 -9.97
N GLU A 81 -11.67 -9.90 -9.04
CA GLU A 81 -10.63 -8.90 -8.88
C GLU A 81 -9.69 -9.36 -7.76
N TYR A 82 -8.41 -9.41 -8.07
CA TYR A 82 -7.34 -9.58 -7.11
C TYR A 82 -6.73 -8.20 -6.89
N ASP A 83 -6.83 -7.69 -5.67
CA ASP A 83 -6.04 -6.52 -5.31
C ASP A 83 -4.59 -6.99 -5.23
N TRP A 84 -3.78 -6.44 -6.13
CA TRP A 84 -2.37 -6.75 -6.21
C TRP A 84 -1.62 -5.54 -5.67
N ILE A 85 -0.70 -5.76 -4.76
CA ILE A 85 0.19 -4.73 -4.25
C ILE A 85 1.57 -5.35 -4.32
N ASN A 86 2.48 -4.71 -5.06
CA ASN A 86 3.85 -5.21 -5.25
C ASN A 86 3.94 -6.65 -5.77
N ARG A 87 3.11 -6.95 -6.79
CA ARG A 87 3.01 -8.28 -7.42
C ARG A 87 2.54 -9.40 -6.47
N LYS A 88 2.06 -9.06 -5.27
CA LYS A 88 1.40 -9.98 -4.35
C LYS A 88 -0.09 -9.70 -4.29
N ILE A 89 -0.89 -10.74 -4.27
CA ILE A 89 -2.33 -10.67 -4.07
C ILE A 89 -2.59 -10.50 -2.57
N THR A 90 -3.15 -9.35 -2.20
CA THR A 90 -3.46 -8.98 -0.80
C THR A 90 -4.93 -9.18 -0.46
N ASP A 91 -5.83 -9.09 -1.44
CA ASP A 91 -7.26 -9.39 -1.26
C ASP A 91 -7.89 -9.95 -2.54
N GLN A 92 -9.02 -10.64 -2.40
CA GLN A 92 -9.78 -11.20 -3.52
C GLN A 92 -11.27 -10.88 -3.39
N ARG A 93 -11.84 -10.39 -4.48
CA ARG A 93 -13.22 -9.89 -4.55
C ARG A 93 -13.92 -10.50 -5.76
N GLU A 94 -15.11 -11.05 -5.56
CA GLU A 94 -15.94 -11.58 -6.65
C GLU A 94 -16.87 -10.47 -7.15
N SER A 95 -16.73 -10.05 -8.40
CA SER A 95 -17.52 -8.93 -8.94
C SER A 95 -19.02 -9.24 -8.92
N LEU A 96 -19.81 -8.30 -8.40
CA LEU A 96 -21.26 -8.45 -8.32
C LEU A 96 -21.97 -7.91 -9.58
N PRO A 97 -23.01 -8.60 -10.06
CA PRO A 97 -23.86 -8.05 -11.11
C PRO A 97 -24.68 -6.87 -10.55
N VAL A 98 -24.40 -5.65 -11.00
CA VAL A 98 -25.17 -4.44 -10.61
C VAL A 98 -26.09 -3.99 -11.75
N ILE A 99 -27.33 -3.61 -11.41
CA ILE A 99 -28.36 -3.12 -12.37
C ILE A 99 -28.71 -1.64 -12.18
N PHE A 100 -27.98 -0.95 -11.29
CA PHE A 100 -28.20 0.44 -10.97
C PHE A 100 -27.03 1.32 -11.44
N PHE A 101 -27.33 2.59 -11.71
CA PHE A 101 -26.36 3.64 -12.01
C PHE A 101 -26.35 4.66 -10.87
N VAL A 102 -25.18 5.12 -10.45
CA VAL A 102 -25.02 6.16 -9.43
C VAL A 102 -24.05 7.20 -9.96
N GLU A 103 -24.46 8.48 -9.90
CA GLU A 103 -23.69 9.61 -10.44
C GLU A 103 -22.26 9.66 -9.89
N ASP A 104 -22.14 9.46 -8.57
CA ASP A 104 -20.85 9.37 -7.90
C ASP A 104 -20.64 7.96 -7.34
N PHE A 105 -20.13 7.08 -8.21
CA PHE A 105 -19.85 5.69 -7.87
C PHE A 105 -18.82 5.56 -6.71
N SER A 106 -17.99 6.58 -6.49
CA SER A 106 -16.97 6.56 -5.41
C SER A 106 -17.60 6.47 -4.01
N LYS A 107 -18.81 7.00 -3.82
CA LYS A 107 -19.54 6.97 -2.54
C LYS A 107 -20.07 5.58 -2.18
N ILE A 108 -20.34 4.76 -3.19
CA ILE A 108 -20.93 3.43 -3.01
C ILE A 108 -19.87 2.32 -3.12
N LYS A 109 -18.75 2.62 -3.78
CA LYS A 109 -17.67 1.67 -4.03
C LYS A 109 -17.12 0.97 -2.78
N PRO A 110 -16.93 1.61 -1.61
CA PRO A 110 -16.50 0.91 -0.40
C PRO A 110 -17.48 -0.19 0.03
N PHE A 111 -18.79 0.08 -0.01
CA PHE A 111 -19.83 -0.90 0.33
C PHE A 111 -19.89 -2.03 -0.70
N LEU A 112 -19.74 -1.71 -2.00
CA LEU A 112 -19.67 -2.73 -3.03
C LEU A 112 -18.45 -3.63 -2.87
N ASN A 113 -17.27 -3.05 -2.63
CA ASN A 113 -16.05 -3.83 -2.39
C ASN A 113 -16.23 -4.79 -1.21
N PHE A 114 -16.89 -4.33 -0.13
CA PHE A 114 -17.24 -5.19 1.00
C PHE A 114 -18.15 -6.35 0.56
N LEU A 115 -19.23 -6.09 -0.18
CA LEU A 115 -20.16 -7.13 -0.62
C LEU A 115 -19.51 -8.13 -1.58
N GLU A 116 -18.61 -7.67 -2.46
CA GLU A 116 -17.83 -8.52 -3.37
C GLU A 116 -16.86 -9.43 -2.60
N GLY A 117 -16.19 -8.90 -1.57
CA GLY A 117 -15.33 -9.67 -0.67
C GLY A 117 -16.12 -10.66 0.19
N PHE A 118 -17.31 -10.28 0.65
CA PHE A 118 -18.24 -11.14 1.37
C PHE A 118 -18.70 -12.32 0.49
N ILE A 119 -19.13 -12.05 -0.74
CA ILE A 119 -19.59 -13.10 -1.65
C ILE A 119 -18.46 -14.02 -2.09
N TYR A 120 -17.24 -13.52 -2.25
CA TYR A 120 -16.06 -14.35 -2.47
C TYR A 120 -15.92 -15.37 -1.32
N ARG A 121 -15.95 -14.89 -0.07
CA ARG A 121 -15.78 -15.73 1.14
C ARG A 121 -16.98 -16.63 1.43
N LEU A 122 -18.20 -16.23 1.09
CA LEU A 122 -19.38 -17.09 1.14
C LEU A 122 -19.23 -18.31 0.20
N ASN A 123 -18.46 -18.13 -0.88
CA ASN A 123 -18.22 -19.15 -1.88
C ASN A 123 -16.89 -19.90 -1.69
N THR A 124 -16.40 -20.01 -0.47
CA THR A 124 -15.30 -20.91 -0.08
C THR A 124 -15.82 -22.22 0.51
N VAL A 125 -14.97 -23.24 0.64
CA VAL A 125 -15.30 -24.51 1.32
C VAL A 125 -15.18 -24.41 2.85
N ASP A 126 -14.40 -23.47 3.36
CA ASP A 126 -14.13 -23.31 4.79
C ASP A 126 -14.90 -22.11 5.36
N TYR A 127 -15.73 -22.39 6.38
CA TYR A 127 -16.57 -21.41 7.05
C TYR A 127 -15.76 -20.32 7.74
N ASN A 128 -14.55 -20.65 8.22
CA ASN A 128 -13.73 -19.72 8.99
C ASN A 128 -13.41 -18.45 8.20
N PHE A 129 -13.19 -18.56 6.87
CA PHE A 129 -12.96 -17.40 6.02
C PHE A 129 -14.14 -16.42 6.00
N LEU A 130 -15.37 -16.93 6.03
CA LEU A 130 -16.58 -16.11 6.05
C LEU A 130 -16.80 -15.51 7.44
N GLN A 131 -16.61 -16.31 8.48
CA GLN A 131 -16.78 -15.89 9.87
C GLN A 131 -15.79 -14.79 10.25
N GLU A 132 -14.50 -15.00 10.03
CA GLU A 132 -13.44 -14.03 10.34
C GLU A 132 -13.69 -12.69 9.63
N TYR A 133 -14.15 -12.72 8.38
CA TYR A 133 -14.46 -11.51 7.63
C TYR A 133 -15.64 -10.72 8.20
N CYS A 134 -16.69 -11.41 8.66
CA CYS A 134 -17.83 -10.74 9.30
C CYS A 134 -17.48 -10.18 10.68
N ASP A 135 -16.62 -10.90 11.42
CA ASP A 135 -16.16 -10.51 12.76
C ASP A 135 -15.24 -9.29 12.71
N LEU A 136 -14.34 -9.21 11.72
CA LEU A 136 -13.45 -8.07 11.49
C LEU A 136 -14.23 -6.79 11.16
N GLU A 137 -15.22 -6.90 10.26
CA GLU A 137 -15.97 -5.75 9.75
C GLU A 137 -17.16 -5.36 10.64
N LYS A 138 -17.52 -6.16 11.65
CA LYS A 138 -18.65 -5.96 12.59
C LYS A 138 -20.01 -5.78 11.93
N ILE A 139 -20.31 -6.59 10.91
CA ILE A 139 -21.46 -6.35 10.03
C ILE A 139 -22.72 -7.05 10.52
N GLN A 140 -23.84 -6.32 10.48
CA GLN A 140 -25.17 -6.88 10.71
C GLN A 140 -25.73 -7.46 9.41
N ILE A 141 -25.78 -8.79 9.37
CA ILE A 141 -26.35 -9.54 8.24
C ILE A 141 -27.74 -10.02 8.66
N GLU A 142 -28.73 -9.83 7.78
CA GLU A 142 -30.04 -10.45 7.91
C GLU A 142 -30.26 -11.49 6.81
N PHE A 143 -30.64 -12.70 7.22
CA PHE A 143 -30.96 -13.78 6.30
C PHE A 143 -32.12 -14.62 6.84
N ASN A 144 -33.20 -14.72 6.06
CA ASN A 144 -34.36 -15.54 6.39
C ASN A 144 -35.00 -15.19 7.76
N GLY A 145 -35.00 -13.90 8.13
CA GLY A 145 -35.55 -13.39 9.39
C GLY A 145 -34.64 -13.53 10.61
N TYR A 146 -33.43 -14.09 10.45
CA TYR A 146 -32.41 -14.15 11.49
C TYR A 146 -31.37 -13.04 11.26
N THR A 147 -30.71 -12.61 12.34
CA THR A 147 -29.66 -11.57 12.30
C THR A 147 -28.34 -12.05 12.89
N GLY A 148 -27.22 -11.47 12.47
CA GLY A 148 -25.90 -11.71 13.06
C GLY A 148 -25.38 -13.14 12.87
N ALA A 149 -24.82 -13.74 13.92
CA ALA A 149 -24.17 -15.06 13.83
C ALA A 149 -25.15 -16.18 13.42
N GLU A 150 -26.41 -16.14 13.85
CA GLU A 150 -27.42 -17.12 13.45
C GLU A 150 -27.76 -17.02 11.96
N ALA A 151 -27.88 -15.79 11.45
CA ALA A 151 -28.07 -15.54 10.03
C ALA A 151 -26.89 -16.09 9.20
N LEU A 152 -25.66 -15.85 9.68
CA LEU A 152 -24.44 -16.28 9.01
C LEU A 152 -24.32 -17.81 8.94
N ASN A 153 -24.60 -18.50 10.05
CA ASN A 153 -24.61 -19.96 10.11
C ASN A 153 -25.67 -20.54 9.16
N LEU A 154 -26.89 -20.01 9.16
CA LEU A 154 -27.97 -20.46 8.28
C LEU A 154 -27.64 -20.21 6.80
N LEU A 155 -27.05 -19.07 6.49
CA LEU A 155 -26.60 -18.71 5.16
C LEU A 155 -25.51 -19.68 4.69
N TRP A 156 -24.52 -19.93 5.53
CA TRP A 156 -23.45 -20.88 5.23
C TRP A 156 -23.98 -22.29 4.99
N GLU A 157 -24.79 -22.83 5.89
CA GLU A 157 -25.36 -24.17 5.73
C GLU A 157 -26.19 -24.30 4.44
N SER A 158 -26.91 -23.23 4.04
CA SER A 158 -27.63 -23.20 2.77
C SER A 158 -26.74 -23.20 1.52
N SER A 159 -25.47 -22.81 1.66
CA SER A 159 -24.47 -22.70 0.59
C SER A 159 -23.30 -23.69 0.73
N ARG A 160 -23.32 -24.56 1.75
CA ARG A 160 -22.17 -25.39 2.11
C ARG A 160 -21.67 -26.30 0.99
N THR A 161 -22.59 -26.86 0.21
CA THR A 161 -22.29 -27.87 -0.82
C THR A 161 -22.28 -27.31 -2.25
N LYS A 162 -22.81 -26.10 -2.45
CA LYS A 162 -22.95 -25.49 -3.77
C LYS A 162 -22.66 -24.01 -3.68
N ARG A 163 -21.95 -23.50 -4.67
CA ARG A 163 -21.77 -22.06 -4.88
C ARG A 163 -23.12 -21.33 -4.84
N THR A 164 -23.18 -20.25 -4.08
CA THR A 164 -24.31 -19.33 -4.01
C THR A 164 -24.31 -18.46 -5.26
N GLU A 165 -25.40 -18.54 -6.01
CA GLU A 165 -25.58 -17.75 -7.24
C GLU A 165 -26.33 -16.46 -6.92
N ILE A 166 -25.67 -15.32 -7.14
CA ILE A 166 -26.21 -13.98 -6.88
C ILE A 166 -26.90 -13.45 -8.14
N LYS A 167 -28.17 -13.04 -7.98
CA LYS A 167 -28.90 -12.27 -8.99
C LYS A 167 -28.48 -10.80 -8.91
N PRO A 168 -28.83 -9.96 -9.91
CA PRO A 168 -28.47 -8.56 -9.86
C PRO A 168 -28.80 -7.89 -8.54
N LEU A 169 -27.81 -7.18 -8.00
CA LEU A 169 -27.86 -6.49 -6.73
C LEU A 169 -28.93 -5.39 -6.77
N GLU A 170 -29.77 -5.36 -5.75
CA GLU A 170 -30.77 -4.32 -5.54
C GLU A 170 -30.32 -3.39 -4.42
N LEU A 171 -30.67 -2.11 -4.57
CA LEU A 171 -30.24 -1.04 -3.67
C LEU A 171 -31.46 -0.21 -3.27
N GLU A 172 -31.61 0.01 -1.97
CA GLU A 172 -32.60 0.91 -1.40
C GLU A 172 -31.90 1.86 -0.42
N VAL A 173 -32.40 3.08 -0.31
CA VAL A 173 -31.98 3.98 0.76
C VAL A 173 -33.20 4.58 1.40
N LYS A 174 -33.24 4.46 2.71
CA LYS A 174 -34.34 4.96 3.52
C LYS A 174 -33.78 5.44 4.85
N ASP A 175 -34.22 6.61 5.30
CA ASP A 175 -33.88 7.15 6.63
C ASP A 175 -32.36 7.17 6.95
N ASN A 176 -31.53 7.57 5.99
CA ASN A 176 -30.05 7.56 6.07
C ASN A 176 -29.42 6.16 6.28
N ILE A 177 -30.12 5.11 5.87
CA ILE A 177 -29.60 3.75 5.83
C ILE A 177 -29.52 3.33 4.36
N LEU A 178 -28.32 2.94 3.93
CA LEU A 178 -28.05 2.33 2.65
C LEU A 178 -28.23 0.82 2.76
N THR A 179 -29.27 0.29 2.12
CA THR A 179 -29.62 -1.13 2.20
C THR A 179 -29.34 -1.83 0.88
N PHE A 180 -28.56 -2.90 0.95
CA PHE A 180 -28.29 -3.77 -0.18
C PHE A 180 -29.04 -5.08 -0.01
N TYR A 181 -29.75 -5.47 -1.07
CA TYR A 181 -30.42 -6.76 -1.17
C TYR A 181 -29.69 -7.59 -2.20
N LEU A 182 -29.16 -8.74 -1.78
CA LEU A 182 -28.50 -9.71 -2.64
C LEU A 182 -29.46 -10.89 -2.82
N PRO A 183 -30.26 -10.91 -3.91
CA PRO A 183 -31.17 -12.02 -4.13
C PRO A 183 -30.36 -13.22 -4.60
N ILE A 184 -30.57 -14.37 -3.98
CA ILE A 184 -29.91 -15.62 -4.35
C ILE A 184 -30.87 -16.50 -5.16
N LYS A 185 -30.35 -17.37 -6.03
CA LYS A 185 -31.18 -18.17 -6.95
C LYS A 185 -32.22 -19.07 -6.26
N SER A 186 -32.01 -19.43 -5.00
CA SER A 186 -33.00 -20.16 -4.20
C SER A 186 -34.29 -19.37 -3.90
N GLY A 187 -34.34 -18.08 -4.27
CA GLY A 187 -35.48 -17.19 -4.01
C GLY A 187 -35.40 -16.46 -2.67
N LYS A 188 -34.32 -16.68 -1.90
CA LYS A 188 -34.02 -15.96 -0.66
C LYS A 188 -33.21 -14.69 -0.95
N THR A 189 -33.14 -13.80 0.02
CA THR A 189 -32.39 -12.54 -0.07
C THR A 189 -31.50 -12.39 1.14
N ILE A 190 -30.25 -11.97 0.92
CA ILE A 190 -29.34 -11.54 1.98
C ILE A 190 -29.42 -10.01 2.04
N LYS A 191 -29.62 -9.46 3.22
CA LYS A 191 -29.79 -8.02 3.42
C LYS A 191 -28.66 -7.46 4.26
N PHE A 192 -28.12 -6.33 3.82
CA PHE A 192 -27.06 -5.56 4.50
C PHE A 192 -27.53 -4.13 4.67
N GLU A 193 -27.35 -3.57 5.86
CA GLU A 193 -27.72 -2.19 6.19
C GLU A 193 -26.49 -1.42 6.66
N PHE A 194 -26.25 -0.27 6.02
CA PHE A 194 -25.14 0.62 6.35
C PHE A 194 -25.66 2.01 6.73
N PRO A 195 -25.42 2.49 7.96
CA PRO A 195 -25.73 3.88 8.31
C PRO A 195 -24.80 4.83 7.55
N VAL A 196 -25.35 5.89 6.96
CA VAL A 196 -24.60 6.85 6.14
C VAL A 196 -24.81 8.28 6.65
N GLU A 197 -23.72 9.04 6.82
CA GLU A 197 -23.76 10.38 7.42
C GLU A 197 -24.05 11.51 6.40
N TYR A 198 -24.08 11.19 5.11
CA TYR A 198 -24.28 12.14 4.01
C TYR A 198 -25.62 11.92 3.29
N ASP A 199 -26.13 12.98 2.66
CA ASP A 199 -27.41 12.99 1.91
C ASP A 199 -27.32 12.13 0.63
N ILE A 200 -27.31 10.81 0.81
CA ILE A 200 -27.34 9.83 -0.28
C ILE A 200 -28.63 9.98 -1.09
N ALA A 201 -29.72 10.50 -0.51
CA ALA A 201 -30.97 10.72 -1.25
C ALA A 201 -30.78 11.65 -2.46
N LYS A 202 -29.86 12.63 -2.39
CA LYS A 202 -29.43 13.41 -3.57
C LYS A 202 -28.59 12.62 -4.57
N ALA A 203 -27.75 11.70 -4.10
CA ALA A 203 -26.92 10.83 -4.96
C ALA A 203 -27.71 9.71 -5.67
N LEU A 204 -28.92 9.39 -5.20
CA LEU A 204 -29.79 8.35 -5.77
C LEU A 204 -30.88 8.87 -6.72
N GLN A 205 -31.07 10.20 -6.84
CA GLN A 205 -32.10 10.77 -7.73
C GLN A 205 -31.94 10.36 -9.20
N SER A 206 -30.82 9.71 -9.54
CA SER A 206 -30.44 9.23 -10.86
C SER A 206 -30.15 7.73 -10.97
N ILE A 207 -30.69 6.88 -10.07
CA ILE A 207 -30.73 5.42 -10.35
C ILE A 207 -31.74 5.17 -11.48
N ARG A 208 -31.25 5.22 -12.72
CA ARG A 208 -31.92 4.59 -13.85
C ARG A 208 -31.59 3.11 -13.81
N ARG A 209 -32.59 2.26 -13.58
CA ARG A 209 -32.51 0.82 -13.89
C ARG A 209 -32.05 0.74 -15.35
N LYS A 210 -30.96 0.05 -15.66
CA LYS A 210 -30.60 -0.20 -17.07
C LYS A 210 -31.84 -0.85 -17.70
N GLU A 211 -32.52 -0.12 -18.59
CA GLU A 211 -33.70 -0.64 -19.28
C GLU A 211 -33.28 -1.93 -19.98
N GLU A 212 -33.85 -3.06 -19.52
CA GLU A 212 -33.99 -4.23 -20.37
C GLU A 212 -34.70 -3.78 -21.64
N GLU A 213 -34.18 -4.19 -22.80
CA GLU A 213 -34.85 -4.01 -24.07
C GLU A 213 -36.31 -4.47 -23.95
N LYS A 214 -37.21 -3.47 -23.98
CA LYS A 214 -38.65 -3.53 -24.24
C LYS A 214 -39.37 -4.82 -23.87
N SER A 215 -40.16 -4.73 -22.80
CA SER A 215 -41.56 -5.15 -22.88
C SER A 215 -42.47 -4.21 -22.07
N ILE A 216 -43.53 -3.74 -22.72
CA ILE A 216 -44.68 -2.97 -22.19
C ILE A 216 -45.85 -3.97 -22.12
N PRO A 217 -46.91 -3.83 -21.28
CA PRO A 217 -47.10 -3.19 -19.97
C PRO A 217 -47.57 -4.25 -18.91
N ILE A 218 -47.92 -3.89 -17.66
CA ILE A 218 -49.31 -3.69 -17.20
C ILE A 218 -49.29 -3.00 -15.81
N ILE A 219 -50.26 -2.10 -15.64
CA ILE A 219 -50.62 -1.29 -14.47
C ILE A 219 -51.37 -2.14 -13.44
N GLU A 220 -51.11 -1.94 -12.14
CA GLU A 220 -52.05 -1.84 -10.99
C GLU A 220 -51.22 -1.93 -9.68
N ASP A 221 -51.06 -0.89 -8.86
CA ASP A 221 -51.96 -0.11 -7.98
C ASP A 221 -52.12 -0.70 -6.55
N LYS A 222 -51.79 0.17 -5.56
CA LYS A 222 -52.17 0.19 -4.12
C LYS A 222 -51.53 -0.82 -3.14
N ARG A 223 -50.76 -0.32 -2.14
CA ARG A 223 -51.15 0.05 -0.74
C ARG A 223 -50.55 -0.99 0.24
N ASP A 224 -50.17 -0.76 1.49
CA ASP A 224 -50.47 0.26 2.51
C ASP A 224 -49.27 0.37 3.49
N ASP A 225 -49.35 1.39 4.34
CA ASP A 225 -48.51 1.78 5.48
C ASP A 225 -48.13 0.65 6.47
N ILE A 226 -47.07 0.88 7.27
CA ILE A 226 -47.15 1.05 8.74
C ILE A 226 -45.76 1.41 9.30
N VAL A 227 -45.76 2.49 10.09
CA VAL A 227 -44.66 2.99 10.93
C VAL A 227 -44.73 2.31 12.29
N GLU A 228 -43.62 1.77 12.81
CA GLU A 228 -43.43 1.65 14.26
C GLU A 228 -41.99 2.04 14.66
N LYS A 229 -41.91 3.12 15.46
CA LYS A 229 -40.74 3.54 16.25
C LYS A 229 -40.57 2.62 17.45
N LYS A 230 -39.32 2.37 17.88
CA LYS A 230 -38.79 2.20 19.27
C LYS A 230 -37.51 1.34 19.25
N ILE A 231 -36.45 1.44 20.07
CA ILE A 231 -36.03 2.14 21.29
C ILE A 231 -34.48 2.12 21.24
N ILE A 232 -33.79 3.17 21.71
CA ILE A 232 -32.33 3.14 21.93
C ILE A 232 -32.09 2.68 23.38
N PRO A 233 -31.41 1.54 23.64
CA PRO A 233 -30.93 1.20 24.97
C PRO A 233 -29.53 1.79 25.20
N ASP A 234 -29.30 2.29 26.41
CA ASP A 234 -28.05 2.88 26.92
C ASP A 234 -26.80 2.03 26.59
N TYR A 235 -25.84 2.67 25.92
CA TYR A 235 -24.53 2.10 25.64
C TYR A 235 -23.65 2.16 26.90
N GLN A 236 -23.42 1.00 27.52
CA GLN A 236 -22.31 0.83 28.47
C GLN A 236 -21.06 0.35 27.71
N ILE A 237 -19.97 1.10 27.84
CA ILE A 237 -18.66 0.77 27.26
C ILE A 237 -18.15 -0.54 27.90
N PRO A 238 -18.03 -1.67 27.16
CA PRO A 238 -17.41 -2.86 27.70
C PRO A 238 -15.89 -2.68 27.69
N VAL A 239 -15.28 -2.83 28.87
CA VAL A 239 -13.83 -2.86 29.06
C VAL A 239 -13.22 -3.96 28.17
N ARG A 240 -12.28 -3.59 27.30
CA ARG A 240 -11.50 -4.52 26.45
C ARG A 240 -10.93 -5.66 27.29
N LYS A 241 -11.31 -6.91 26.99
CA LYS A 241 -10.45 -8.06 27.29
C LYS A 241 -9.32 -8.04 26.26
N ARG A 242 -8.07 -7.99 26.74
CA ARG A 242 -6.88 -8.15 25.89
C ARG A 242 -6.98 -9.50 25.18
N THR A 243 -7.02 -9.48 23.85
CA THR A 243 -6.73 -10.63 23.00
C THR A 243 -5.34 -11.18 23.39
N PRO A 244 -5.12 -12.50 23.43
CA PRO A 244 -3.78 -13.03 23.60
C PRO A 244 -2.92 -12.50 22.45
N GLU A 245 -1.78 -11.90 22.77
CA GLU A 245 -0.76 -11.61 21.75
C GLU A 245 -0.39 -12.94 21.06
N PRO A 246 -0.20 -12.94 19.73
CA PRO A 246 0.35 -14.12 19.05
C PRO A 246 1.67 -14.49 19.74
N ASP A 247 1.98 -15.78 19.83
CA ASP A 247 3.25 -16.26 20.40
C ASP A 247 4.39 -15.43 19.80
N ILE A 248 4.93 -14.50 20.61
CA ILE A 248 6.04 -13.66 20.23
C ILE A 248 7.21 -14.63 20.15
N GLU A 249 7.57 -15.08 18.95
CA GLU A 249 8.97 -15.46 18.71
C GLU A 249 9.78 -14.26 19.20
N LEU A 250 10.47 -14.42 20.32
CA LEU A 250 11.30 -13.39 20.93
C LEU A 250 12.33 -12.99 19.88
N LEU A 251 12.05 -11.88 19.18
CA LEU A 251 12.97 -11.33 18.21
C LEU A 251 14.26 -10.97 18.95
N PRO A 252 15.42 -11.30 18.37
CA PRO A 252 16.69 -10.98 19.00
C PRO A 252 16.85 -9.47 19.22
N GLU A 253 17.45 -9.10 20.35
CA GLU A 253 17.75 -7.70 20.67
C GLU A 253 18.61 -7.06 19.57
N ILE A 254 18.20 -5.87 19.10
CA ILE A 254 18.83 -5.17 17.96
C ILE A 254 20.34 -5.01 18.16
N SER A 255 20.76 -4.64 19.37
CA SER A 255 22.17 -4.43 19.75
C SER A 255 23.06 -5.67 19.62
N SER A 256 22.47 -6.87 19.48
CA SER A 256 23.19 -8.13 19.30
C SER A 256 23.33 -8.56 17.83
N LEU A 257 22.71 -7.84 16.89
CA LEU A 257 22.59 -8.23 15.49
C LEU A 257 23.53 -7.42 14.59
N THR A 258 24.11 -8.11 13.61
CA THR A 258 24.69 -7.44 12.44
C THR A 258 23.58 -6.83 11.59
N LEU A 259 23.88 -5.82 10.77
CA LEU A 259 22.90 -5.21 9.86
C LEU A 259 22.24 -6.27 8.96
N SER A 260 23.03 -7.20 8.41
CA SER A 260 22.51 -8.31 7.61
C SER A 260 21.49 -9.17 8.38
N ASP A 261 21.78 -9.52 9.63
CA ASP A 261 20.90 -10.40 10.41
C ASP A 261 19.67 -9.64 10.92
N TYR A 262 19.84 -8.37 11.25
CA TYR A 262 18.74 -7.46 11.54
C TYR A 262 17.77 -7.37 10.36
N VAL A 263 18.25 -7.08 9.15
CA VAL A 263 17.40 -7.04 7.95
C VAL A 263 16.67 -8.37 7.76
N LYS A 264 17.36 -9.52 7.85
CA LYS A 264 16.70 -10.84 7.70
C LYS A 264 15.60 -11.09 8.73
N SER A 265 15.79 -10.64 9.97
CA SER A 265 14.82 -10.87 11.04
C SER A 265 13.65 -9.88 11.00
N TYR A 266 13.85 -8.67 10.47
CA TYR A 266 12.88 -7.58 10.59
C TYR A 266 12.25 -7.14 9.26
N TYR A 267 12.76 -7.54 8.08
CA TYR A 267 12.26 -7.05 6.78
C TYR A 267 10.78 -7.38 6.51
N ALA A 268 10.28 -8.50 7.06
CA ALA A 268 8.89 -8.92 6.91
C ALA A 268 7.93 -8.24 7.92
N LEU A 269 8.48 -7.54 8.92
CA LEU A 269 7.69 -6.86 9.93
C LEU A 269 7.29 -5.47 9.41
N ARG A 270 6.00 -5.15 9.59
CA ARG A 270 5.50 -3.81 9.29
C ARG A 270 6.02 -2.82 10.32
N GLN A 271 6.78 -1.85 9.85
CA GLN A 271 7.17 -0.65 10.56
C GLN A 271 6.09 0.41 10.39
N SER A 272 5.88 1.21 11.42
CA SER A 272 4.89 2.28 11.39
C SER A 272 5.42 3.50 12.10
N LYS A 273 5.07 4.68 11.59
CA LYS A 273 5.40 5.93 12.24
C LYS A 273 4.78 6.03 13.62
N GLU A 274 5.51 6.61 14.55
CA GLU A 274 4.97 7.01 15.85
C GLU A 274 4.23 8.35 15.71
N LEU A 275 3.01 8.46 16.26
CA LEU A 275 2.30 9.73 16.37
C LEU A 275 2.91 10.54 17.53
N LEU A 276 3.75 11.53 17.19
CA LEU A 276 4.53 12.32 18.15
C LEU A 276 4.05 13.77 18.34
N HIS A 277 3.19 14.28 17.46
CA HIS A 277 2.78 15.69 17.38
C HIS A 277 2.31 16.29 18.72
N ASN A 278 1.64 15.52 19.56
CA ASN A 278 1.11 15.94 20.85
C ASN A 278 1.92 15.43 22.06
N LYS A 279 3.04 14.74 21.82
CA LYS A 279 3.90 14.17 22.87
C LYS A 279 5.14 15.01 23.15
N ILE A 280 5.46 15.96 22.28
CA ILE A 280 6.64 16.81 22.38
C ILE A 280 6.23 18.13 23.03
N SER A 281 6.76 18.38 24.23
CA SER A 281 6.53 19.63 24.96
C SER A 281 7.50 20.73 24.56
N ASP A 282 8.73 20.36 24.20
CA ASP A 282 9.79 21.27 23.79
C ASP A 282 10.43 20.75 22.48
N PRO A 283 10.19 21.44 21.34
CA PRO A 283 10.72 21.06 20.04
C PRO A 283 12.25 21.03 19.98
N VAL A 284 12.94 21.93 20.68
CA VAL A 284 14.40 22.06 20.62
C VAL A 284 15.05 20.96 21.43
N ASP A 285 14.56 20.72 22.64
CA ASP A 285 15.03 19.60 23.47
C ASP A 285 14.78 18.25 22.79
N PHE A 286 13.63 18.11 22.10
CA PHE A 286 13.36 16.93 21.27
C PHE A 286 14.42 16.74 20.20
N LEU A 287 14.72 17.77 19.40
CA LEU A 287 15.73 17.68 18.35
C LEU A 287 17.13 17.42 18.92
N LEU A 288 17.49 18.01 20.07
CA LEU A 288 18.77 17.73 20.74
C LEU A 288 18.87 16.27 21.18
N ALA A 289 17.77 15.68 21.67
CA ALA A 289 17.74 14.28 22.07
C ALA A 289 17.85 13.33 20.87
N GLU A 290 17.21 13.67 19.75
CA GLU A 290 17.22 12.88 18.52
C GLU A 290 18.53 13.03 17.71
N PHE A 291 19.28 14.13 17.92
CA PHE A 291 20.55 14.40 17.24
C PHE A 291 21.66 14.81 18.22
N PRO A 292 22.05 13.94 19.17
CA PRO A 292 22.93 14.31 20.28
C PRO A 292 24.35 14.71 19.85
N GLN A 293 24.75 14.32 18.64
CA GLN A 293 26.08 14.63 18.08
C GLN A 293 26.08 15.83 17.13
N ARG A 294 24.94 16.51 16.94
CA ARG A 294 24.75 17.59 15.98
C ARG A 294 24.54 18.92 16.70
N GLU A 295 24.91 20.00 16.04
CA GLU A 295 24.63 21.37 16.46
C GLU A 295 23.25 21.78 15.95
N ILE A 296 22.45 22.42 16.80
CA ILE A 296 21.14 22.98 16.42
C ILE A 296 21.25 24.49 16.43
N ARG A 297 20.84 25.12 15.32
CA ARG A 297 20.76 26.59 15.18
C ARG A 297 19.37 27.00 14.75
N GLU A 298 18.89 28.10 15.32
CA GLU A 298 17.61 28.70 14.97
C GLU A 298 17.86 30.04 14.27
N GLU A 299 17.42 30.17 13.03
CA GLU A 299 17.52 31.40 12.23
C GLU A 299 16.14 31.75 11.63
N GLY A 300 15.43 32.68 12.26
CA GLY A 300 14.06 33.01 11.88
C GLY A 300 13.12 31.84 12.15
N ASP A 301 12.42 31.37 11.11
CA ASP A 301 11.48 30.23 11.19
C ASP A 301 12.16 28.88 10.88
N ILE A 302 13.45 28.88 10.55
CA ILE A 302 14.20 27.68 10.16
C ILE A 302 15.06 27.20 11.33
N ILE A 303 14.93 25.92 11.64
CA ILE A 303 15.80 25.19 12.55
C ILE A 303 16.76 24.34 11.71
N SER A 304 18.06 24.60 11.85
CA SER A 304 19.14 23.89 11.17
C SER A 304 19.80 22.89 12.11
N ILE A 305 19.89 21.64 11.67
CA ILE A 305 20.54 20.53 12.36
C ILE A 305 21.83 20.21 11.62
N LEU A 306 22.98 20.54 12.22
CA LEU A 306 24.28 20.63 11.57
C LEU A 306 25.27 19.62 12.13
N ALA A 307 26.09 19.02 11.27
CA ALA A 307 27.28 18.29 11.69
C ALA A 307 28.42 18.46 10.67
N PRO A 308 29.67 18.18 11.06
CA PRO A 308 30.79 18.14 10.11
C PRO A 308 30.50 17.16 8.96
N LYS A 309 31.00 17.47 7.77
CA LYS A 309 30.89 16.58 6.62
C LYS A 309 31.68 15.29 6.85
N TYR A 310 31.16 14.18 6.34
CA TYR A 310 31.91 12.93 6.26
C TYR A 310 32.78 12.93 5.00
N LEU A 311 34.08 12.66 5.16
CA LEU A 311 35.09 12.72 4.09
C LEU A 311 35.09 14.04 3.29
N ASP A 312 34.75 15.16 3.93
CA ASP A 312 34.62 16.50 3.33
C ASP A 312 33.59 16.63 2.18
N ASP A 313 32.90 15.56 1.81
CA ASP A 313 32.01 15.51 0.64
C ASP A 313 30.54 15.25 1.00
N PHE A 314 30.28 14.47 2.05
CA PHE A 314 28.95 14.06 2.43
C PHE A 314 28.38 14.92 3.56
N SER A 315 27.25 15.57 3.32
CA SER A 315 26.52 16.35 4.32
C SER A 315 25.43 15.50 5.00
N CYS A 316 25.17 15.79 6.28
CA CYS A 316 24.02 15.30 7.02
C CYS A 316 23.13 16.45 7.53
N GLU A 317 23.30 17.67 7.00
CA GLU A 317 22.47 18.81 7.38
C GLU A 317 21.00 18.61 7.05
N ILE A 318 20.14 18.97 8.00
CA ILE A 318 18.68 19.00 7.86
C ILE A 318 18.20 20.40 8.24
N ASN A 319 17.36 21.00 7.39
CA ASN A 319 16.67 22.24 7.72
C ASN A 319 15.17 21.98 7.80
N VAL A 320 14.54 22.37 8.90
CA VAL A 320 13.10 22.20 9.12
C VAL A 320 12.44 23.51 9.57
N ASN A 321 11.20 23.71 9.15
CA ASN A 321 10.30 24.69 9.73
C ASN A 321 9.47 24.04 10.83
N LEU A 322 9.27 24.75 11.93
CA LEU A 322 8.39 24.36 13.02
C LEU A 322 7.02 25.04 12.86
N VAL A 323 5.96 24.26 12.86
CA VAL A 323 4.58 24.75 12.95
C VAL A 323 4.00 24.27 14.28
N GLN A 324 3.48 25.19 15.08
CA GLN A 324 2.82 24.89 16.34
C GLN A 324 1.39 25.43 16.33
N ASP A 325 0.43 24.55 16.56
CA ASP A 325 -0.99 24.87 16.62
C ASP A 325 -1.67 24.21 17.84
N ASN A 326 -3.01 24.22 17.87
CA ASN A 326 -3.78 23.63 18.96
C ASN A 326 -3.74 22.09 18.98
N ASP A 327 -3.40 21.45 17.85
CA ASP A 327 -3.38 20.00 17.70
C ASP A 327 -1.98 19.41 17.97
N GLY A 328 -0.94 20.25 17.98
CA GLY A 328 0.39 19.92 18.49
C GLY A 328 1.51 20.66 17.77
N ILE A 329 2.66 20.00 17.68
CA ILE A 329 3.80 20.46 16.90
C ILE A 329 3.93 19.63 15.62
N ASN A 330 4.39 20.27 14.56
CA ASN A 330 4.73 19.62 13.30
C ASN A 330 6.04 20.19 12.75
N PHE A 331 6.89 19.30 12.23
CA PHE A 331 8.11 19.67 11.52
C PHE A 331 7.92 19.42 10.03
N THR A 332 8.23 20.42 9.22
CA THR A 332 8.24 20.29 7.75
C THR A 332 9.62 20.65 7.23
N PRO A 333 10.12 20.02 6.18
CA PRO A 333 11.42 20.41 5.63
C PRO A 333 11.37 21.82 5.08
N ALA A 334 12.41 22.60 5.35
CA ALA A 334 12.54 23.94 4.81
C ALA A 334 12.93 23.83 3.33
N LEU A 335 12.05 24.23 2.41
CA LEU A 335 12.29 24.17 0.96
C LEU A 335 13.16 25.35 0.48
N ASN A 336 14.29 25.59 1.12
CA ASN A 336 15.23 26.64 0.77
C ASN A 336 16.25 26.14 -0.27
N TYR A 337 15.90 26.30 -1.55
CA TYR A 337 16.80 26.00 -2.67
C TYR A 337 16.93 27.18 -3.63
N GLU A 338 18.08 27.26 -4.30
CA GLU A 338 18.34 28.22 -5.38
C GLU A 338 18.50 27.46 -6.70
N LEU A 339 17.82 27.92 -7.74
CA LEU A 339 17.99 27.42 -9.10
C LEU A 339 19.00 28.29 -9.84
N ASN A 340 20.06 27.69 -10.36
CA ASN A 340 21.02 28.35 -11.23
C ASN A 340 21.24 27.52 -12.50
N ASP A 341 20.48 27.82 -13.55
CA ASP A 341 20.46 27.12 -14.84
C ASP A 341 20.29 25.60 -14.71
N LYS A 342 21.40 24.85 -14.72
CA LYS A 342 21.45 23.38 -14.59
C LYS A 342 21.78 22.87 -13.20
N THR A 343 21.80 23.74 -12.19
CA THR A 343 22.18 23.36 -10.83
C THR A 343 21.09 23.74 -9.85
N VAL A 344 20.69 22.78 -9.00
CA VAL A 344 19.94 23.04 -7.78
C VAL A 344 20.94 23.15 -6.64
N LYS A 345 20.90 24.27 -5.95
CA LYS A 345 21.69 24.48 -4.75
C LYS A 345 20.78 24.37 -3.54
N ILE A 346 21.03 23.39 -2.69
CA ILE A 346 20.31 23.17 -1.44
C ILE A 346 21.15 23.69 -0.27
N GLY A 347 20.61 23.66 0.95
CA GLY A 347 21.26 24.15 2.18
C GLY A 347 22.78 23.87 2.27
N ASN A 348 23.50 24.72 3.00
CA ASN A 348 24.97 24.69 3.13
C ASN A 348 25.77 24.76 1.80
N ASN A 349 25.16 25.29 0.74
CA ASN A 349 25.74 25.41 -0.60
C ASN A 349 26.05 24.06 -1.27
N GLU A 350 25.32 22.99 -0.95
CA GLU A 350 25.44 21.73 -1.70
C GLU A 350 24.81 21.90 -3.09
N GLU A 351 25.59 21.59 -4.12
CA GLU A 351 25.20 21.78 -5.52
C GLU A 351 24.92 20.44 -6.19
N ILE A 352 23.72 20.31 -6.76
CA ILE A 352 23.27 19.13 -7.51
C ILE A 352 23.13 19.53 -8.97
N VAL A 353 24.02 19.00 -9.81
CA VAL A 353 24.09 19.30 -11.23
C VAL A 353 23.15 18.38 -12.02
N MET A 354 22.27 18.97 -12.84
CA MET A 354 21.19 18.32 -13.58
C MET A 354 21.26 18.62 -15.08
N ASN A 355 22.46 18.48 -15.65
CA ASN A 355 22.73 18.77 -17.07
C ASN A 355 21.85 17.97 -18.05
N ALA A 356 21.34 16.82 -17.64
CA ALA A 356 20.49 15.95 -18.45
C ALA A 356 19.04 16.46 -18.62
N LEU A 357 18.61 17.42 -17.79
CA LEU A 357 17.23 17.88 -17.70
C LEU A 357 17.03 19.26 -18.32
N ASN A 358 15.81 19.56 -18.78
CA ASN A 358 15.43 20.91 -19.17
C ASN A 358 15.04 21.76 -17.94
N TYR A 359 14.80 23.07 -18.12
CA TYR A 359 14.50 23.96 -17.00
C TYR A 359 13.18 23.61 -16.29
N ASP A 360 12.12 23.32 -17.06
CA ASP A 360 10.80 22.97 -16.53
C ASP A 360 10.86 21.67 -15.68
N GLU A 361 11.66 20.70 -16.12
CA GLU A 361 11.94 19.46 -15.40
C GLU A 361 12.67 19.73 -14.08
N ILE A 362 13.69 20.60 -14.11
CA ILE A 362 14.44 20.98 -12.91
C ILE A 362 13.55 21.71 -11.91
N GLU A 363 12.74 22.66 -12.38
CA GLU A 363 11.80 23.41 -11.55
C GLU A 363 10.78 22.47 -10.90
N ALA A 364 10.28 21.47 -11.64
CA ALA A 364 9.32 20.50 -11.14
C ALA A 364 9.90 19.60 -10.03
N ILE A 365 11.15 19.16 -10.15
CA ILE A 365 11.74 18.18 -9.21
C ILE A 365 12.55 18.82 -8.08
N ALA A 366 12.90 20.10 -8.15
CA ALA A 366 13.75 20.75 -7.14
C ALA A 366 13.18 20.72 -5.71
N PRO A 367 11.88 21.02 -5.46
CA PRO A 367 11.30 20.88 -4.12
C PRO A 367 11.37 19.44 -3.62
N PHE A 368 11.13 18.48 -4.52
CA PHE A 368 11.19 17.07 -4.22
C PHE A 368 12.61 16.61 -3.84
N ILE A 369 13.65 17.12 -4.51
CA ILE A 369 15.05 16.84 -4.17
C ILE A 369 15.38 17.25 -2.73
N VAL A 370 14.92 18.42 -2.28
CA VAL A 370 15.14 18.89 -0.90
C VAL A 370 14.47 17.96 0.10
N GLN A 371 13.20 17.60 -0.16
CA GLN A 371 12.46 16.62 0.66
C GLN A 371 13.22 15.29 0.76
N LEU A 372 13.65 14.75 -0.39
CA LEU A 372 14.36 13.48 -0.47
C LEU A 372 15.65 13.52 0.35
N VAL A 373 16.42 14.61 0.25
CA VAL A 373 17.67 14.75 1.00
C VAL A 373 17.43 14.76 2.52
N TYR A 374 16.46 15.54 2.99
CA TYR A 374 16.17 15.66 4.43
C TYR A 374 15.50 14.43 5.01
N GLU A 375 14.65 13.76 4.25
CA GLU A 375 14.08 12.45 4.59
C GLU A 375 15.19 11.45 4.94
N HIS A 376 16.19 11.30 4.09
CA HIS A 376 17.25 10.31 4.27
C HIS A 376 18.21 10.66 5.40
N ARG A 377 18.53 11.95 5.57
CA ARG A 377 19.42 12.42 6.65
C ARG A 377 18.79 12.30 8.03
N ALA A 378 17.46 12.21 8.10
CA ALA A 378 16.69 12.01 9.33
C ALA A 378 16.53 10.52 9.71
N ILE A 379 16.98 9.57 8.88
CA ILE A 379 16.99 8.14 9.25
C ILE A 379 17.83 7.98 10.52
N GLY A 380 17.34 7.16 11.45
CA GLY A 380 17.92 7.00 12.79
C GLY A 380 17.26 7.90 13.85
N SER A 381 16.49 8.90 13.43
CA SER A 381 15.81 9.83 14.33
C SER A 381 14.28 9.72 14.25
N LYS A 382 13.61 10.12 15.32
CA LYS A 382 12.16 10.28 15.34
C LYS A 382 11.67 11.47 14.52
N LEU A 383 12.55 12.36 14.04
CA LEU A 383 12.18 13.42 13.10
C LEU A 383 11.60 12.84 11.80
N LEU A 384 12.05 11.64 11.39
CA LEU A 384 11.51 10.92 10.24
C LEU A 384 9.99 10.68 10.31
N ASN A 385 9.41 10.64 11.52
CA ASN A 385 7.96 10.48 11.69
C ASN A 385 7.17 11.69 11.15
N PHE A 386 7.75 12.89 11.13
CA PHE A 386 7.12 14.12 10.65
C PHE A 386 7.30 14.32 9.14
N LEU A 387 8.41 13.86 8.59
CA LEU A 387 8.75 14.06 7.18
C LEU A 387 7.92 13.16 6.25
N VAL A 388 7.63 13.63 5.04
CA VAL A 388 7.02 12.78 4.01
C VAL A 388 8.01 11.66 3.66
N ILE A 389 7.56 10.42 3.77
CA ILE A 389 8.30 9.23 3.34
C ILE A 389 7.46 8.47 2.33
N HIS A 390 8.12 7.86 1.35
CA HIS A 390 7.43 7.18 0.25
C HIS A 390 6.87 5.81 0.68
N ASP A 391 5.59 5.72 1.01
CA ASP A 391 5.01 4.48 1.55
C ASP A 391 4.61 3.46 0.46
N ASP A 392 4.08 3.91 -0.68
CA ASP A 392 3.52 3.01 -1.71
C ASP A 392 4.46 2.75 -2.91
N ILE A 393 5.78 2.70 -2.67
CA ILE A 393 6.77 2.52 -3.74
C ILE A 393 7.48 1.16 -3.62
N PRO A 394 7.39 0.29 -4.67
CA PRO A 394 8.11 -0.96 -4.71
C PRO A 394 9.61 -0.72 -4.55
N THR A 395 10.22 -1.43 -3.60
CA THR A 395 11.62 -1.24 -3.25
C THR A 395 12.37 -2.56 -3.29
N THR A 396 13.41 -2.63 -4.10
CA THR A 396 14.35 -3.76 -4.08
C THR A 396 15.55 -3.41 -3.19
N LEU A 397 15.74 -4.13 -2.09
CA LEU A 397 16.93 -4.06 -1.26
C LEU A 397 17.90 -5.18 -1.63
N ILE A 398 19.13 -4.83 -1.96
CA ILE A 398 20.22 -5.76 -2.22
C ILE A 398 21.23 -5.63 -1.09
N MET A 399 21.28 -6.61 -0.19
CA MET A 399 22.33 -6.70 0.83
C MET A 399 23.59 -7.31 0.22
N ARG A 400 24.73 -6.65 0.46
CA ARG A 400 26.07 -7.16 0.13
C ARG A 400 26.86 -7.38 1.41
N ASN A 401 27.08 -8.65 1.75
CA ASN A 401 27.90 -9.04 2.89
C ASN A 401 28.82 -10.24 2.62
N GLY A 402 29.66 -10.11 1.59
CA GLY A 402 30.38 -11.23 0.97
C GLY A 402 29.50 -12.10 0.05
N GLU A 403 28.20 -12.20 0.34
CA GLU A 403 27.17 -12.77 -0.55
C GLU A 403 26.14 -11.71 -0.95
N ARG A 404 25.48 -11.89 -2.10
CA ARG A 404 24.38 -11.03 -2.55
C ARG A 404 23.04 -11.62 -2.11
N LYS A 405 22.29 -10.90 -1.29
CA LYS A 405 20.91 -11.24 -0.90
C LYS A 405 19.96 -10.16 -1.39
N VAL A 406 18.82 -10.57 -1.93
CA VAL A 406 17.80 -9.67 -2.48
C VAL A 406 16.55 -9.79 -1.65
N PHE A 407 16.03 -8.66 -1.19
CA PHE A 407 14.78 -8.52 -0.46
C PHE A 407 13.89 -7.59 -1.25
N GLU A 408 12.66 -8.02 -1.52
CA GLU A 408 11.66 -7.18 -2.15
C GLU A 408 10.74 -6.64 -1.05
N LEU A 409 10.69 -5.32 -0.91
CA LEU A 409 9.86 -4.63 0.08
C LEU A 409 8.72 -3.89 -0.62
N ASN A 410 7.57 -3.94 0.04
CA ASN A 410 6.33 -3.37 -0.46
C ASN A 410 6.21 -1.85 -0.26
N SER A 411 7.10 -1.30 0.56
CA SER A 411 7.07 0.09 1.00
C SER A 411 8.49 0.56 1.28
N TYR A 412 8.86 1.69 0.69
CA TYR A 412 10.14 2.32 0.97
C TYR A 412 10.18 2.89 2.38
N ALA A 413 9.05 3.44 2.85
CA ALA A 413 8.86 3.85 4.23
C ALA A 413 9.15 2.69 5.20
N ASN A 414 8.71 1.47 4.91
CA ASN A 414 9.00 0.31 5.73
C ASN A 414 10.51 0.02 5.83
N LEU A 415 11.23 0.14 4.71
CA LEU A 415 12.69 0.01 4.68
C LEU A 415 13.36 1.10 5.51
N LEU A 416 13.00 2.36 5.28
CA LEU A 416 13.62 3.49 5.98
C LEU A 416 13.37 3.47 7.49
N LEU A 417 12.15 3.13 7.91
CA LEU A 417 11.80 3.00 9.33
C LEU A 417 12.51 1.80 9.97
N MET A 418 12.64 0.69 9.25
CA MET A 418 13.40 -0.48 9.73
C MET A 418 14.87 -0.10 9.94
N LEU A 419 15.51 0.50 8.93
CA LEU A 419 16.89 0.97 9.04
C LEU A 419 17.04 2.05 10.12
N GLY A 420 16.04 2.93 10.27
CA GLY A 420 16.03 3.94 11.32
C GLY A 420 16.00 3.36 12.74
N ASN A 421 15.40 2.19 12.94
CA ASN A 421 15.46 1.48 14.22
C ASN A 421 16.82 0.85 14.49
N TYR A 422 17.57 0.49 13.45
CA TYR A 422 18.94 -0.02 13.59
C TYR A 422 19.95 1.10 13.82
N TRP A 423 19.82 2.20 13.08
CA TRP A 423 20.75 3.33 13.05
C TRP A 423 20.43 4.45 14.04
N GLN A 424 19.79 4.15 15.19
CA GLN A 424 19.35 5.19 16.14
C GLN A 424 20.47 6.04 16.73
N SER A 425 21.71 5.54 16.76
CA SER A 425 22.88 6.28 17.24
C SER A 425 23.76 6.84 16.11
N HIS A 426 23.45 6.52 14.84
CA HIS A 426 24.29 6.87 13.70
C HIS A 426 23.95 8.26 13.15
N ASN A 427 24.97 8.97 12.68
CA ASN A 427 24.74 10.07 11.75
C ASN A 427 24.54 9.52 10.35
N VAL A 428 23.38 9.79 9.76
CA VAL A 428 23.09 9.44 8.37
C VAL A 428 23.41 10.62 7.45
N TYR A 429 24.39 10.42 6.58
CA TYR A 429 24.77 11.32 5.50
C TYR A 429 24.14 10.85 4.19
N PHE A 430 23.69 11.78 3.37
CA PHE A 430 23.05 11.46 2.09
C PHE A 430 23.39 12.49 1.04
N LYS A 431 23.66 12.03 -0.18
CA LYS A 431 24.06 12.87 -1.31
C LYS A 431 23.45 12.35 -2.61
N ILE A 432 22.95 13.26 -3.44
CA ILE A 432 22.61 12.96 -4.83
C ILE A 432 23.87 13.14 -5.67
N GLN A 433 24.37 12.05 -6.26
CA GLN A 433 25.61 12.08 -7.03
C GLN A 433 25.37 12.44 -8.49
N GLU A 434 24.34 11.85 -9.09
CA GLU A 434 24.09 12.00 -10.50
C GLU A 434 22.59 12.03 -10.80
N VAL A 435 22.22 12.88 -11.75
CA VAL A 435 20.86 12.96 -12.31
C VAL A 435 20.96 12.71 -13.80
N THR A 436 20.35 11.61 -14.26
CA THR A 436 20.37 11.21 -15.67
C THR A 436 18.95 11.14 -16.24
N LYS A 437 18.87 11.17 -17.58
CA LYS A 437 17.61 11.02 -18.30
C LYS A 437 17.71 9.87 -19.30
N LYS A 438 16.81 8.90 -19.21
CA LYS A 438 16.78 7.71 -20.09
C LYS A 438 15.36 7.48 -20.59
N ASN A 439 15.19 7.48 -21.91
CA ASN A 439 13.90 7.22 -22.57
C ASN A 439 12.74 8.12 -22.09
N GLY A 440 13.02 9.35 -21.66
CA GLY A 440 12.00 10.28 -21.14
C GLY A 440 11.92 10.33 -19.61
N ASN A 441 12.38 9.28 -18.92
CA ASN A 441 12.36 9.17 -17.46
C ASN A 441 13.63 9.73 -16.82
N ILE A 442 13.51 10.14 -15.56
CA ILE A 442 14.63 10.69 -14.77
C ILE A 442 15.12 9.61 -13.80
N GLU A 443 16.43 9.41 -13.72
CA GLU A 443 17.05 8.53 -12.73
C GLU A 443 17.99 9.33 -11.83
N LEU A 444 17.81 9.19 -10.51
CA LEU A 444 18.68 9.77 -9.49
C LEU A 444 19.56 8.67 -8.90
N GLN A 445 20.87 8.82 -9.03
CA GLN A 445 21.84 7.98 -8.33
C GLN A 445 22.32 8.70 -7.09
N THR A 446 22.18 8.04 -5.95
CA THR A 446 22.45 8.63 -4.64
C THR A 446 23.27 7.70 -3.77
N TYR A 447 23.92 8.28 -2.78
CA TYR A 447 24.71 7.56 -1.79
C TYR A 447 24.28 7.95 -0.39
N LEU A 448 24.22 6.96 0.48
CA LEU A 448 23.90 7.07 1.89
C LEU A 448 25.03 6.46 2.71
N ILE A 449 25.38 7.10 3.82
CA ILE A 449 26.38 6.60 4.77
C ILE A 449 25.80 6.73 6.17
N ALA A 450 25.69 5.62 6.90
CA ALA A 450 25.33 5.62 8.32
C ALA A 450 26.59 5.36 9.14
N TYR A 451 26.98 6.33 9.98
CA TYR A 451 28.22 6.27 10.74
C TYR A 451 28.03 6.67 12.19
N ASP A 452 28.46 5.81 13.10
CA ASP A 452 28.62 6.11 14.52
C ASP A 452 30.11 6.39 14.82
N LYS A 453 30.38 7.42 15.63
CA LYS A 453 31.74 7.82 16.01
C LYS A 453 32.47 6.76 16.82
N ASP A 454 31.72 5.90 17.51
CA ASP A 454 32.25 4.81 18.31
C ASP A 454 32.52 3.54 17.47
N GLU A 455 32.11 3.52 16.19
CA GLU A 455 32.31 2.41 15.27
C GLU A 455 33.54 2.61 14.36
N THR A 456 34.20 1.50 14.02
CA THR A 456 35.39 1.50 13.14
C THR A 456 35.06 1.51 11.65
N ALA A 457 33.80 1.26 11.29
CA ALA A 457 33.35 1.19 9.92
C ALA A 457 31.93 1.77 9.79
N ALA A 458 31.62 2.33 8.62
CA ALA A 458 30.31 2.88 8.32
C ALA A 458 29.52 1.92 7.42
N ASP A 459 28.21 1.84 7.62
CA ASP A 459 27.33 1.21 6.65
C ASP A 459 27.12 2.17 5.48
N MET A 460 27.06 1.63 4.27
CA MET A 460 26.93 2.42 3.03
C MET A 460 25.80 1.90 2.17
N ALA A 461 25.03 2.78 1.55
CA ALA A 461 24.02 2.40 0.57
C ALA A 461 24.16 3.19 -0.72
N GLU A 462 23.95 2.51 -1.84
CA GLU A 462 23.68 3.13 -3.14
C GLU A 462 22.18 3.06 -3.37
N ILE A 463 21.53 4.19 -3.60
CA ILE A 463 20.08 4.21 -3.85
C ILE A 463 19.82 4.83 -5.21
N MET A 464 19.09 4.08 -6.04
CA MET A 464 18.62 4.52 -7.34
C MET A 464 17.13 4.81 -7.25
N PHE A 465 16.74 6.05 -7.56
CA PHE A 465 15.35 6.45 -7.72
C PHE A 465 15.05 6.60 -9.20
N HIS A 466 13.97 5.99 -9.67
CA HIS A 466 13.44 6.22 -11.02
C HIS A 466 12.16 7.04 -10.90
N LEU A 467 12.08 8.11 -11.70
CA LEU A 467 10.93 8.98 -11.80
C LEU A 467 10.30 8.81 -13.18
N ASP A 468 8.98 8.63 -13.21
CA ASP A 468 8.19 8.49 -14.42
C ASP A 468 8.03 9.81 -15.20
N GLU A 469 7.26 9.76 -16.29
CA GLU A 469 6.97 10.95 -17.12
C GLU A 469 6.18 12.05 -16.38
N GLU A 470 5.56 11.73 -15.24
CA GLU A 470 4.87 12.67 -14.34
C GLU A 470 5.78 13.14 -13.17
N PHE A 471 7.07 12.81 -13.22
CA PHE A 471 8.08 13.09 -12.19
C PHE A 471 7.79 12.44 -10.82
N LYS A 472 7.02 11.35 -10.81
CA LYS A 472 6.75 10.58 -9.59
C LYS A 472 7.71 9.40 -9.51
N ILE A 473 8.21 9.13 -8.31
CA ILE A 473 8.99 7.92 -8.09
C ILE A 473 8.06 6.71 -8.27
N ASP A 474 8.45 5.79 -9.14
CA ASP A 474 7.73 4.54 -9.42
C ASP A 474 8.56 3.28 -9.08
N MET A 475 9.87 3.45 -8.86
CA MET A 475 10.79 2.37 -8.49
C MET A 475 11.96 2.89 -7.65
N ILE A 476 12.30 2.13 -6.62
CA ILE A 476 13.50 2.36 -5.81
C ILE A 476 14.31 1.08 -5.70
N MET A 477 15.62 1.20 -5.88
CA MET A 477 16.56 0.10 -5.60
C MET A 477 17.62 0.62 -4.63
N MET A 478 17.80 -0.07 -3.50
CA MET A 478 18.86 0.19 -2.54
C MET A 478 19.85 -0.98 -2.54
N VAL A 479 21.13 -0.70 -2.73
CA VAL A 479 22.21 -1.66 -2.50
C VAL A 479 22.88 -1.28 -1.18
N LEU A 480 22.77 -2.13 -0.17
CA LEU A 480 23.25 -1.86 1.18
C LEU A 480 24.48 -2.72 1.51
N HIS A 481 25.53 -2.05 1.98
CA HIS A 481 26.84 -2.59 2.29
C HIS A 481 27.08 -2.44 3.79
N GLN A 482 27.38 -3.55 4.46
CA GLN A 482 27.68 -3.55 5.89
C GLN A 482 29.15 -3.13 6.11
N GLY A 483 29.40 -2.23 7.04
CA GLY A 483 30.74 -1.66 7.26
C GLY A 483 31.84 -2.69 7.59
N ASN A 484 31.49 -3.83 8.16
CA ASN A 484 32.44 -4.89 8.53
C ASN A 484 32.88 -5.78 7.35
N ASP A 485 32.30 -5.62 6.15
CA ASP A 485 32.80 -6.28 4.95
C ASP A 485 33.94 -5.46 4.34
N ARG A 486 35.17 -5.90 4.60
CA ARG A 486 36.34 -5.44 3.84
C ARG A 486 36.06 -5.64 2.35
N ILE A 487 35.92 -4.54 1.64
CA ILE A 487 36.11 -4.50 0.19
C ILE A 487 37.62 -4.67 -0.02
N ASP A 488 38.08 -5.92 -0.10
CA ASP A 488 39.38 -6.21 -0.67
C ASP A 488 39.29 -5.85 -2.18
N ASN A 489 40.01 -4.77 -2.53
CA ASN A 489 40.12 -4.21 -3.89
C ASN A 489 40.46 -5.23 -4.97
#